data_AF-A0A1J3GLR9-F1
#
_entry.id   AF-A0A1J3GLR9-F1
#
_cell.length_a   1.000
_cell.length_b   1.000
_cell.length_c   1.000
_cell.angle_alpha   90.00
_cell.angle_beta   90.00
_cell.angle_gamma   90.00
#
_symmetry.space_group_name_H-M   'P 1'
#
loop_
_entity.id
_entity.type
_entity.pdbx_description
1 polymer ?
#
loop_
_entity_poly.entity_id
_entity_poly.type
_entity_poly.pdbx_seq_one_letter_code
_entity_poly.pdbx_strand_id
1 'polypeptide(L)'
;AGLNTLVSYVGPYLVNDFVNYLGGKETYPHEGYILAGIFFAAKLAETLTTRQWYLGVDILGMHVRSALTAMVYRKGLKLSSLTKQNHTSGEIVNYMAVDVQRVGDYSWYLHDMWMLPLQIVLALGILYRSVGLAAVA
;
A
#
# COMPACT_ATOMS: atom_id res chain seq x y z
N ALA A 1 0.38 5.25 4.67
CA ALA A 1 1.61 4.47 4.92
C ALA A 1 1.94 4.38 6.42
N GLY A 2 2.62 5.37 7.03
CA GLY A 2 3.16 5.25 8.41
C GLY A 2 2.14 4.88 9.50
N LEU A 3 0.97 5.54 9.54
CA LEU A 3 -0.08 5.21 10.51
C LEU A 3 -0.58 3.77 10.34
N ASN A 4 -0.81 3.33 9.11
CA ASN A 4 -1.24 1.98 8.81
C ASN A 4 -0.21 0.94 9.28
N THR A 5 1.07 1.21 9.02
CA THR A 5 2.18 0.37 9.48
C THR A 5 2.20 0.25 11.00
N LEU A 6 2.07 1.35 11.75
CA LEU A 6 2.07 1.29 13.22
C LEU A 6 0.89 0.48 13.75
N VAL A 7 -0.29 0.69 13.18
CA VAL A 7 -1.53 0.05 13.66
C VAL A 7 -1.59 -1.43 13.28
N SER A 8 -1.02 -1.84 12.14
CA SER A 8 -0.97 -3.26 11.75
C SER A 8 -0.11 -4.10 12.69
N TYR A 9 0.90 -3.51 13.33
CA TYR A 9 1.76 -4.18 14.32
C TYR A 9 1.17 -4.28 15.73
N VAL A 10 0.09 -3.56 16.03
CA VAL A 10 -0.59 -3.67 17.34
C VAL A 10 -1.09 -5.10 17.58
N GLY A 11 -1.57 -5.78 16.55
CA GLY A 11 -2.03 -7.17 16.66
C GLY A 11 -0.93 -8.13 17.11
N PRO A 12 0.16 -8.31 16.32
CA PRO A 12 1.30 -9.14 16.70
C PRO A 12 1.92 -8.77 18.06
N TYR A 13 1.94 -7.49 18.40
CA TYR A 13 2.45 -7.02 19.68
C TYR A 13 1.61 -7.54 20.87
N LEU A 14 0.28 -7.49 20.75
CA LEU A 14 -0.66 -7.92 21.80
C LEU A 14 -0.80 -9.45 21.92
N VAL A 15 -0.21 -10.25 21.00
CA VAL A 15 -0.37 -11.71 21.01
C VAL A 15 0.07 -12.33 22.34
N ASN A 16 1.20 -11.87 22.89
CA ASN A 16 1.69 -12.39 24.17
C ASN A 16 0.73 -12.07 25.33
N ASP A 17 0.12 -10.90 25.31
CA ASP A 17 -0.85 -10.48 26.33
C ASP A 17 -2.14 -11.31 26.22
N PHE A 18 -2.65 -11.55 25.01
CA PHE A 18 -3.77 -12.45 24.78
C PHE A 18 -3.47 -13.90 25.23
N VAL A 19 -2.27 -14.42 24.94
CA VAL A 19 -1.87 -15.77 25.36
C VAL A 19 -1.79 -15.88 26.88
N ASN A 20 -1.23 -14.87 27.55
CA ASN A 20 -1.17 -14.85 29.02
C ASN A 20 -2.57 -14.78 29.65
N TYR A 21 -3.44 -13.92 29.11
CA TYR A 21 -4.82 -13.79 29.56
C TYR A 21 -5.59 -15.11 29.41
N LEU A 22 -5.55 -15.72 28.23
CA LEU A 22 -6.19 -17.02 27.96
C LEU A 22 -5.56 -18.18 28.74
N GLY A 23 -4.28 -18.07 29.10
CA GLY A 23 -3.57 -18.99 29.99
C GLY A 23 -3.95 -18.86 31.47
N GLY A 24 -4.92 -18.00 31.82
CA GLY A 24 -5.43 -17.83 33.17
C GLY A 24 -4.61 -16.87 34.05
N LYS A 25 -3.64 -16.13 33.46
CA LYS A 25 -2.91 -15.07 34.16
C LYS A 25 -3.63 -13.74 33.94
N GLU A 26 -4.70 -13.51 34.71
CA GLU A 26 -5.34 -12.19 34.76
C GLU A 26 -4.56 -11.26 35.69
N THR A 27 -4.16 -10.11 35.16
CA THR A 27 -3.43 -9.06 35.87
C THR A 27 -4.39 -8.05 36.48
N TYR A 28 -5.53 -7.78 35.84
CA TYR A 28 -6.55 -6.85 36.33
C TYR A 28 -7.99 -7.25 35.91
N PRO A 29 -9.03 -6.82 36.66
CA PRO A 29 -10.41 -7.07 36.29
C PRO A 29 -10.73 -6.47 34.91
N HIS A 30 -11.44 -7.22 34.06
CA HIS A 30 -11.85 -6.81 32.70
C HIS A 30 -10.72 -6.65 31.68
N GLU A 31 -9.55 -7.23 31.93
CA GLU A 31 -8.40 -7.22 31.01
C GLU A 31 -8.74 -7.69 29.59
N GLY A 32 -9.53 -8.77 29.46
CA GLY A 32 -9.97 -9.27 28.16
C GLY A 32 -10.79 -8.26 27.34
N TYR A 33 -11.68 -7.49 27.99
CA TYR A 33 -12.48 -6.47 27.31
C TYR A 33 -11.62 -5.30 26.81
N ILE A 34 -10.62 -4.90 27.61
CA ILE A 34 -9.69 -3.83 27.24
C ILE A 34 -8.80 -4.29 26.07
N LEU A 35 -8.23 -5.50 26.15
CA LEU A 35 -7.45 -6.11 25.07
C LEU A 35 -8.24 -6.19 23.76
N ALA A 36 -9.47 -6.71 23.81
CA ALA A 36 -10.35 -6.79 22.65
C ALA A 36 -10.71 -5.41 22.10
N GLY A 37 -10.96 -4.43 22.96
CA GLY A 37 -11.26 -3.05 22.57
C GLY A 37 -10.10 -2.37 21.85
N ILE A 38 -8.88 -2.49 22.38
CA ILE A 38 -7.66 -1.95 21.74
C ILE A 38 -7.43 -2.63 20.39
N PHE A 39 -7.54 -3.96 20.33
CA PHE A 39 -7.36 -4.71 19.10
C PHE A 39 -8.40 -4.32 18.04
N PHE A 40 -9.67 -4.19 18.42
CA PHE A 40 -10.74 -3.76 17.52
C PHE A 40 -10.51 -2.34 16.98
N ALA A 41 -10.20 -1.39 17.86
CA ALA A 41 -9.92 -0.01 17.47
C ALA A 41 -8.72 0.07 16.52
N ALA A 42 -7.66 -0.70 16.79
CA ALA A 42 -6.53 -0.82 15.89
C ALA A 42 -6.96 -1.37 14.52
N LYS A 43 -7.68 -2.50 14.46
CA LYS A 43 -8.12 -3.07 13.18
C LYS A 43 -9.05 -2.16 12.38
N LEU A 44 -9.90 -1.38 13.07
CA LEU A 44 -10.74 -0.39 12.43
C LEU A 44 -9.89 0.74 11.81
N ALA A 45 -8.95 1.30 12.57
CA ALA A 45 -8.06 2.35 12.07
C ALA A 45 -7.14 1.87 10.94
N GLU A 46 -6.64 0.63 11.02
CA GLU A 46 -5.86 -0.03 9.96
C GLU A 46 -6.69 -0.07 8.67
N THR A 47 -7.90 -0.64 8.74
CA THR A 47 -8.80 -0.81 7.59
C THR A 47 -9.18 0.52 6.96
N LEU A 48 -9.56 1.52 7.76
CA LEU A 48 -9.91 2.85 7.27
C LEU A 48 -8.73 3.53 6.57
N THR A 49 -7.54 3.48 7.17
CA THR A 49 -6.34 4.09 6.60
C THR A 49 -5.94 3.40 5.29
N THR A 50 -5.98 2.07 5.24
CA THR A 50 -5.73 1.30 4.02
C THR A 50 -6.73 1.67 2.92
N ARG A 51 -8.02 1.76 3.26
CA ARG A 51 -9.05 2.06 2.26
C ARG A 51 -8.91 3.47 1.70
N GLN A 52 -8.63 4.45 2.56
CA GLN A 52 -8.36 5.84 2.15
C GLN A 52 -7.12 5.92 1.25
N TRP A 53 -6.07 5.16 1.58
CA TRP A 53 -4.88 5.07 0.75
C TRP A 53 -5.21 4.54 -0.67
N TYR A 54 -5.91 3.41 -0.78
CA TYR A 54 -6.29 2.86 -2.08
C TYR A 54 -7.13 3.83 -2.91
N LEU A 55 -8.13 4.48 -2.31
CA LEU A 55 -8.94 5.47 -3.01
C LEU A 55 -8.08 6.64 -3.53
N GLY A 56 -7.15 7.15 -2.71
CA GLY A 56 -6.25 8.23 -3.11
C GLY A 56 -5.37 7.85 -4.28
N VAL A 57 -4.79 6.64 -4.25
CA VAL A 57 -3.95 6.12 -5.34
C VAL A 57 -4.75 5.89 -6.62
N ASP A 58 -5.97 5.35 -6.52
CA ASP A 58 -6.86 5.16 -7.68
C ASP A 58 -7.21 6.50 -8.35
N ILE A 59 -7.56 7.51 -7.55
CA ILE A 59 -7.85 8.86 -8.04
C ILE A 59 -6.62 9.48 -8.71
N LEU A 60 -5.44 9.34 -8.08
CA LEU A 60 -4.19 9.82 -8.65
C LEU A 60 -3.88 9.14 -9.99
N GLY A 61 -4.02 7.81 -10.05
CA GLY A 61 -3.83 7.02 -11.27
C GLY A 61 -4.78 7.46 -12.38
N MET A 62 -6.06 7.72 -12.07
CA MET A 62 -7.02 8.27 -13.02
C MET A 62 -6.62 9.66 -13.55
N HIS A 63 -6.14 10.56 -12.68
CA HIS A 63 -5.67 11.88 -13.09
C HIS A 63 -4.43 11.78 -13.99
N VAL A 64 -3.45 10.94 -13.64
CA VAL A 64 -2.24 10.70 -14.44
C VAL A 64 -2.61 10.17 -15.82
N ARG A 65 -3.46 9.14 -15.91
CA ARG A 65 -3.93 8.59 -17.19
C ARG A 65 -4.65 9.64 -18.04
N SER A 66 -5.57 10.39 -17.44
CA SER A 66 -6.33 11.43 -18.14
C SER A 66 -5.42 12.53 -18.70
N ALA A 67 -4.47 13.01 -17.88
CA ALA A 67 -3.53 14.05 -18.28
C ALA A 67 -2.58 13.58 -19.38
N LEU A 68 -2.02 12.37 -19.27
CA LEU A 68 -1.15 11.78 -20.28
C LEU A 68 -1.87 11.57 -21.60
N THR A 69 -3.08 11.01 -21.59
CA THR A 69 -3.89 10.84 -22.81
C THR A 69 -4.14 12.19 -23.50
N ALA A 70 -4.52 13.23 -22.74
CA ALA A 70 -4.74 14.56 -23.30
C ALA A 70 -3.45 15.18 -23.89
N MET A 71 -2.31 14.99 -23.23
CA MET A 71 -1.01 15.47 -23.72
C MET A 71 -0.58 14.75 -25.00
N VAL A 72 -0.67 13.41 -25.04
CA VAL A 72 -0.32 12.60 -26.21
C VAL A 72 -1.24 12.94 -27.38
N TYR A 73 -2.55 13.07 -27.14
CA TYR A 73 -3.51 13.48 -28.17
C TYR A 73 -3.18 14.87 -28.75
N ARG A 74 -2.98 15.86 -27.90
CA ARG A 74 -2.64 17.24 -28.32
C ARG A 74 -1.31 17.31 -29.07
N LYS A 75 -0.34 16.48 -28.68
CA LYS A 75 0.92 16.34 -29.42
C LYS A 75 0.71 15.68 -30.78
N GLY A 76 -0.08 14.60 -30.83
CA GLY A 76 -0.46 13.88 -32.04
C GLY A 76 -1.08 14.78 -33.10
N LEU A 77 -1.98 15.68 -32.71
CA LEU A 77 -2.60 16.65 -33.62
C LEU A 77 -1.61 17.68 -34.21
N LYS A 78 -0.51 17.95 -33.51
CA LYS A 78 0.51 18.95 -33.91
C LYS A 78 1.72 18.32 -34.60
N LEU A 79 1.73 17.01 -34.83
CA LEU A 79 2.85 16.35 -35.51
C LEU A 79 2.93 16.79 -36.97
N SER A 80 4.15 17.18 -37.39
CA SER A 80 4.45 17.48 -38.80
C SER A 80 4.36 16.23 -39.67
N SER A 81 4.13 16.40 -40.97
CA SER A 81 4.07 15.29 -41.94
C SER A 81 5.35 14.46 -41.98
N LEU A 82 6.52 15.07 -41.74
CA LEU A 82 7.81 14.38 -41.65
C LEU A 82 7.88 13.49 -40.40
N THR A 83 7.40 13.98 -39.26
CA THR A 83 7.35 13.18 -38.02
C THR A 83 6.32 12.06 -38.11
N LYS A 84 5.22 12.26 -38.85
CA LYS A 84 4.22 11.21 -39.11
C LYS A 84 4.74 10.06 -39.97
N GLN A 85 5.86 10.24 -40.69
CA GLN A 85 6.54 9.14 -41.38
C GLN A 85 7.31 8.22 -40.41
N ASN A 86 7.75 8.76 -39.25
CA ASN A 86 8.45 7.99 -38.21
C ASN A 86 7.51 7.46 -37.11
N HIS A 87 6.37 8.12 -36.89
CA HIS A 87 5.33 7.70 -35.96
C HIS A 87 3.97 7.75 -36.64
N THR A 88 3.43 6.59 -36.96
CA THR A 88 2.12 6.43 -37.59
C THR A 88 1.00 6.86 -36.64
N SER A 89 -0.15 7.24 -37.20
CA SER A 89 -1.35 7.51 -36.39
C SER A 89 -1.75 6.31 -35.51
N GLY A 90 -1.48 5.07 -35.98
CA GLY A 90 -1.73 3.84 -35.23
C GLY A 90 -0.83 3.70 -34.00
N GLU A 91 0.45 4.06 -34.11
CA GLU A 91 1.37 4.06 -32.96
C GLU A 91 0.98 5.11 -31.91
N ILE A 92 0.51 6.28 -32.33
CA ILE A 92 0.01 7.32 -31.39
C ILE A 92 -1.22 6.81 -30.62
N VAL A 93 -2.12 6.09 -31.30
CA VAL A 93 -3.26 5.43 -30.64
C VAL A 93 -2.76 4.35 -29.68
N ASN A 94 -1.74 3.58 -30.06
CA ASN A 94 -1.14 2.58 -29.18
C ASN A 94 -0.51 3.21 -27.93
N TYR A 95 0.18 4.36 -28.05
CA TYR A 95 0.71 5.09 -26.91
C TYR A 95 -0.40 5.49 -25.93
N MET A 96 -1.52 6.02 -26.43
CA MET A 96 -2.67 6.39 -25.59
C MET A 96 -3.37 5.18 -24.95
N ALA A 97 -3.45 4.05 -25.67
CA ALA A 97 -4.19 2.88 -25.21
C ALA A 97 -3.39 1.98 -24.25
N VAL A 98 -2.11 1.75 -24.55
CA VAL A 98 -1.28 0.77 -23.85
C VAL A 98 -0.28 1.43 -22.91
N ASP A 99 0.46 2.41 -23.41
CA ASP A 99 1.58 2.97 -22.66
C ASP A 99 1.09 3.91 -21.55
N VAL A 100 0.10 4.77 -21.83
CA VAL A 100 -0.52 5.60 -20.80
C VAL A 100 -1.18 4.77 -19.70
N GLN A 101 -1.85 3.66 -20.07
CA GLN A 101 -2.44 2.74 -19.10
C GLN A 101 -1.36 2.13 -18.20
N ARG A 102 -0.28 1.59 -18.80
CA ARG A 102 0.86 1.04 -18.04
C ARG A 102 1.47 2.06 -17.09
N VAL A 103 1.71 3.30 -17.53
CA VAL A 103 2.30 4.34 -16.67
C VAL A 103 1.41 4.67 -15.48
N GLY A 104 0.10 4.74 -15.67
CA GLY A 104 -0.87 4.89 -14.58
C GLY A 104 -0.76 3.75 -13.57
N ASP A 105 -0.71 2.51 -14.05
CA ASP A 105 -0.65 1.31 -13.22
C ASP A 105 0.71 1.19 -12.49
N TYR A 106 1.81 1.63 -13.10
CA TYR A 106 3.15 1.68 -12.48
C TYR A 106 3.23 2.60 -11.25
N SER A 107 2.37 3.62 -11.17
CA SER A 107 2.36 4.54 -10.02
C SER A 107 2.03 3.82 -8.71
N TRP A 108 1.24 2.74 -8.77
CA TRP A 108 0.95 1.88 -7.64
C TRP A 108 2.19 1.11 -7.18
N TYR A 109 2.83 0.40 -8.12
CA TYR A 109 3.98 -0.47 -7.83
C TYR A 109 5.17 0.28 -7.23
N LEU A 110 5.37 1.54 -7.60
CA LEU A 110 6.43 2.37 -7.01
C LEU A 110 6.27 2.55 -5.51
N HIS A 111 5.04 2.69 -5.01
CA HIS A 111 4.80 2.81 -3.57
C HIS A 111 5.11 1.51 -2.82
N ASP A 112 4.61 0.39 -3.36
CA ASP A 112 4.81 -0.93 -2.75
C ASP A 112 6.30 -1.32 -2.74
N MET A 113 7.07 -0.93 -3.75
CA MET A 113 8.48 -1.26 -3.88
C MET A 113 9.34 -0.80 -2.70
N TRP A 114 9.07 0.36 -2.10
CA TRP A 114 9.81 0.84 -0.92
C TRP A 114 9.12 0.52 0.41
N MET A 115 7.79 0.37 0.41
CA MET A 115 7.03 -0.01 1.60
C MET A 115 7.27 -1.46 2.01
N LEU A 116 7.41 -2.37 1.05
CA LEU A 116 7.63 -3.80 1.31
C LEU A 116 8.92 -4.06 2.11
N PRO A 117 10.11 -3.53 1.73
CA PRO A 117 11.32 -3.64 2.54
C PRO A 117 11.13 -3.11 3.97
N LEU A 118 10.48 -1.96 4.13
CA LEU A 118 10.23 -1.37 5.45
C LEU A 118 9.35 -2.28 6.33
N GLN A 119 8.29 -2.86 5.76
CA GLN A 119 7.43 -3.82 6.46
C GLN A 119 8.18 -5.09 6.86
N ILE A 120 9.05 -5.61 5.99
CA ILE A 120 9.87 -6.79 6.30
C ILE A 120 10.80 -6.51 7.49
N VAL A 121 11.50 -5.38 7.47
CA VAL A 121 12.43 -4.99 8.56
C VAL A 121 11.69 -4.87 9.90
N LEU A 122 10.53 -4.22 9.92
CA LEU A 122 9.73 -4.05 11.13
C LEU A 122 9.15 -5.39 11.64
N ALA A 123 8.68 -6.26 10.73
CA ALA A 123 8.19 -7.58 11.08
C ALA A 123 9.29 -8.46 11.71
N LEU A 124 10.49 -8.46 11.11
CA LEU A 124 11.66 -9.16 11.66
C LEU A 124 12.06 -8.61 13.04
N GLY A 125 12.02 -7.29 13.24
CA GLY A 125 12.31 -6.68 14.53
C GLY A 125 11.34 -7.11 15.64
N ILE A 126 10.05 -7.21 15.34
CA ILE A 126 9.05 -7.71 16.29
C ILE A 126 9.24 -9.19 16.56
N LEU A 127 9.48 -10.00 15.52
CA LEU A 127 9.72 -11.43 15.65
C LEU A 127 10.95 -11.73 16.53
N TYR A 128 12.03 -10.97 16.33
CA TYR A 128 13.22 -11.06 17.17
C TYR A 128 12.91 -10.75 18.65
N ARG A 129 12.03 -9.77 18.91
CA ARG A 129 11.62 -9.41 20.27
C ARG A 129 10.70 -10.46 20.91
N SER A 130 9.80 -11.09 20.15
CA SER A 130 8.83 -12.05 20.70
C SER A 130 9.38 -13.47 20.86
N VAL A 131 10.36 -13.89 20.03
CA VAL A 131 10.90 -15.27 20.02
C VAL A 131 12.38 -15.33 20.42
N GLY A 132 13.10 -14.20 20.46
CA GLY A 132 14.54 -14.16 20.70
C GLY A 132 15.37 -14.63 19.50
N LEU A 133 16.65 -14.97 19.71
CA LEU A 133 17.60 -15.44 18.67
C LEU A 133 17.11 -16.67 17.86
N ALA A 134 16.12 -17.41 18.36
CA ALA A 134 15.54 -18.55 17.67
C ALA A 134 14.75 -18.18 16.39
N ALA A 135 14.43 -16.90 16.17
CA ALA A 135 13.80 -16.42 14.94
C ALA A 135 14.77 -16.23 13.75
N VAL A 136 16.08 -16.17 14.02
CA VAL A 136 17.14 -15.89 13.03
C VAL A 136 18.01 -17.14 12.77
N ALA A 137 17.72 -18.25 13.47
CA ALA A 137 18.40 -19.54 13.35
C ALA A 137 17.70 -20.48 12.36
#